data_AF-A0A2D0HHC1-F1
#
_entry.id   AF-A0A2D0HHC1-F1
#
_cell.length_a   1.000
_cell.length_b   1.000
_cell.length_c   1.000
_cell.angle_alpha   90.00
_cell.angle_beta   90.00
_cell.angle_gamma   90.00
#
_symmetry.space_group_name_H-M   'P 1'
#
loop_
_entity.id
_entity.type
_entity.pdbx_description
1 polymer ?
#
loop_
_entity_poly.entity_id
_entity_poly.type
_entity_poly.pdbx_seq_one_letter_code
_entity_poly.pdbx_strand_id
1 'polypeptide(L)'
;MLFTKQFLFLKVPTGVVKTFTIATLAALATATLINAPSYANEQKFFGIHLSQALKVTTPTAEDFLNQGIDQKKGDLQGAIAAYTEAIRLNPKYALAYSNRGVARVLLQDHKGAIEDCNQALRINPNDADTYSNRGVTRAQLRDYKGAIKDYNQVLQMAPNDGPAYYNRGNARGELGDHKGAIEDYNQALRLNPNNPLAYNNRGIARAELGDIKGANN
;
A
#
# COMPACT_ATOMS: atom_id res chain seq x y z
N MET A 1 7.76 0.26 -40.31
CA MET A 1 6.61 -0.66 -40.18
C MET A 1 5.43 0.13 -39.63
N LEU A 2 4.58 0.67 -40.50
CA LEU A 2 3.29 1.25 -40.13
C LEU A 2 2.24 0.15 -40.25
N PHE A 3 1.55 -0.20 -39.16
CA PHE A 3 0.33 -1.00 -39.25
C PHE A 3 -0.80 -0.12 -39.78
N THR A 4 -1.11 -0.27 -41.07
CA THR A 4 -2.28 0.32 -41.70
C THR A 4 -3.55 -0.29 -41.09
N LYS A 5 -4.36 0.53 -40.43
CA LYS A 5 -5.71 0.17 -39.96
C LYS A 5 -6.55 -0.26 -41.17
N GLN A 6 -6.78 -1.55 -41.31
CA GLN A 6 -7.67 -2.07 -42.35
C GLN A 6 -9.11 -1.97 -41.84
N PHE A 7 -9.82 -0.92 -42.25
CA PHE A 7 -11.24 -0.75 -41.98
C PHE A 7 -12.04 -1.70 -42.87
N LEU A 8 -12.79 -2.62 -42.26
CA LEU A 8 -13.74 -3.46 -42.98
C LEU A 8 -15.02 -2.64 -43.19
N PHE A 9 -15.22 -2.10 -44.39
CA PHE A 9 -16.47 -1.42 -44.75
C PHE A 9 -17.52 -2.46 -45.15
N LEU A 10 -18.49 -2.75 -44.27
CA LEU A 10 -19.75 -3.34 -44.71
C LEU A 10 -20.60 -2.25 -45.37
N LYS A 11 -20.94 -2.44 -46.65
CA LYS A 11 -21.97 -1.63 -47.33
C LYS A 11 -23.33 -1.93 -46.69
N VAL A 12 -23.86 -0.99 -45.92
CA VAL A 12 -25.26 -1.01 -45.46
C VAL A 12 -26.10 -0.12 -46.39
N PRO A 13 -27.32 -0.52 -46.82
CA PRO A 13 -28.04 0.13 -47.93
C PRO A 13 -28.67 1.52 -47.65
N THR A 14 -28.30 2.22 -46.58
CA THR A 14 -28.93 3.50 -46.22
C THR A 14 -27.85 4.47 -45.76
N GLY A 15 -27.50 5.44 -46.60
CA GLY A 15 -26.32 6.31 -46.51
C GLY A 15 -26.29 7.29 -45.32
N VAL A 16 -26.26 6.78 -44.09
CA VAL A 16 -26.00 7.57 -42.88
C VAL A 16 -24.79 6.98 -42.16
N VAL A 17 -23.66 7.70 -42.20
CA VAL A 17 -22.47 7.34 -41.44
C VAL A 17 -22.66 7.78 -39.99
N LYS A 18 -23.03 6.84 -39.10
CA LYS A 18 -22.92 7.02 -37.65
C LYS A 18 -21.67 6.28 -37.17
N THR A 19 -20.80 6.97 -36.45
CA THR A 19 -19.65 6.40 -35.78
C THR A 19 -20.13 5.54 -34.61
N PHE A 20 -19.95 4.23 -34.73
CA PHE A 20 -20.19 3.29 -33.62
C PHE A 20 -18.84 2.95 -32.97
N THR A 21 -18.80 2.95 -31.64
CA THR A 21 -17.66 2.41 -30.90
C THR A 21 -17.63 0.89 -31.07
N ILE A 22 -16.44 0.28 -30.96
CA ILE A 22 -16.20 -1.16 -31.16
C ILE A 22 -17.15 -2.05 -30.33
N ALA A 23 -17.63 -1.55 -29.19
CA ALA A 23 -18.60 -2.22 -28.33
C ALA A 23 -20.00 -2.40 -28.97
N THR A 24 -20.47 -1.46 -29.81
CA THR A 24 -21.80 -1.55 -30.43
C THR A 24 -21.83 -2.47 -31.65
N LEU A 25 -20.69 -2.65 -32.34
CA LEU A 25 -20.56 -3.60 -33.46
C LEU A 25 -20.62 -5.07 -33.00
N ALA A 26 -20.13 -5.38 -31.80
CA ALA A 26 -20.18 -6.73 -31.24
C ALA A 26 -21.61 -7.16 -30.87
N ALA A 27 -22.44 -6.23 -30.36
CA ALA A 27 -23.83 -6.52 -29.98
C ALA A 27 -24.78 -6.65 -31.19
N LEU A 28 -24.47 -6.00 -32.32
CA LEU A 28 -25.28 -6.09 -33.54
C LEU A 28 -25.01 -7.37 -34.35
N ALA A 29 -23.79 -7.94 -34.26
CA ALA A 29 -23.44 -9.20 -34.93
C ALA A 29 -24.09 -10.44 -34.28
N THR A 30 -24.45 -10.37 -33.00
CA THR A 30 -25.09 -11.48 -32.29
C THR A 30 -26.58 -11.64 -32.60
N ALA A 31 -27.25 -10.62 -33.18
CA ALA A 31 -28.71 -10.66 -33.36
C ALA A 31 -29.19 -11.28 -34.70
N THR A 32 -28.31 -11.54 -35.67
CA THR A 32 -28.72 -11.98 -37.02
C THR A 32 -28.07 -13.27 -37.54
N LEU A 33 -27.18 -13.91 -36.77
CA LEU A 33 -26.36 -15.04 -37.27
C LEU A 33 -26.51 -16.36 -36.50
N ILE A 34 -27.51 -16.48 -35.61
CA ILE A 34 -27.58 -17.60 -34.66
C ILE A 34 -27.94 -18.96 -35.32
N ASN A 35 -28.49 -19.03 -36.54
CA ASN A 35 -29.02 -20.31 -37.07
C ASN A 35 -28.72 -20.66 -38.53
N ALA A 36 -27.68 -20.10 -39.16
CA ALA A 36 -27.27 -20.48 -40.51
C ALA A 36 -25.94 -21.28 -40.49
N PRO A 37 -25.94 -22.59 -40.85
CA PRO A 37 -24.74 -23.45 -40.84
C PRO A 37 -23.61 -22.98 -41.76
N SER A 38 -23.92 -22.14 -42.74
CA SER A 38 -22.98 -21.61 -43.74
C SER A 38 -21.91 -20.67 -43.17
N TYR A 39 -22.03 -20.25 -41.90
CA TYR A 39 -21.15 -19.26 -41.27
C TYR A 39 -20.29 -19.82 -40.13
N ALA A 40 -20.14 -21.14 -40.01
CA ALA A 40 -19.37 -21.80 -38.95
C ALA A 40 -17.90 -21.32 -38.87
N ASN A 41 -17.28 -21.05 -40.02
CA ASN A 41 -15.90 -20.54 -40.08
C ASN A 41 -15.78 -19.10 -39.56
N GLU A 42 -16.81 -18.28 -39.80
CA GLU A 42 -16.88 -16.90 -39.30
C GLU A 42 -17.18 -16.89 -37.81
N GLN A 43 -18.06 -17.76 -37.30
CA GLN A 43 -18.30 -17.93 -35.86
C GLN A 43 -17.01 -18.33 -35.11
N LYS A 44 -16.18 -19.19 -35.70
CA LYS A 44 -14.88 -19.60 -35.14
C LYS A 44 -13.85 -18.47 -35.19
N PHE A 45 -13.80 -17.72 -36.30
CA PHE A 45 -12.94 -16.55 -36.47
C PHE A 45 -13.32 -15.43 -35.50
N PHE A 46 -14.61 -15.07 -35.42
CA PHE A 46 -15.14 -14.09 -34.47
C PHE A 46 -14.93 -14.57 -33.03
N GLY A 47 -15.18 -15.83 -32.66
CA GLY A 47 -14.94 -16.32 -31.30
C GLY A 47 -13.49 -16.18 -30.84
N ILE A 48 -12.52 -16.50 -31.72
CA ILE A 48 -11.09 -16.35 -31.43
C ILE A 48 -10.72 -14.87 -31.32
N HIS A 49 -11.17 -14.02 -32.25
CA HIS A 49 -10.84 -12.60 -32.23
C HIS A 49 -11.60 -11.80 -31.16
N LEU A 50 -12.82 -12.18 -30.79
CA LEU A 50 -13.55 -11.61 -29.64
C LEU A 50 -12.81 -11.96 -28.36
N SER A 51 -12.30 -13.18 -28.19
CA SER A 51 -11.50 -13.56 -27.01
C SER A 51 -10.18 -12.78 -26.92
N GLN A 52 -9.59 -12.43 -28.06
CA GLN A 52 -8.38 -11.62 -28.15
C GLN A 52 -8.68 -10.12 -27.98
N ALA A 53 -9.85 -9.64 -28.41
CA ALA A 53 -10.30 -8.24 -28.26
C ALA A 53 -10.92 -7.96 -26.87
N LEU A 54 -11.52 -8.97 -26.23
CA LEU A 54 -11.97 -8.99 -24.83
C LEU A 54 -10.83 -9.29 -23.84
N LYS A 55 -9.57 -9.40 -24.30
CA LYS A 55 -8.41 -9.03 -23.46
C LYS A 55 -8.42 -7.50 -23.18
N VAL A 56 -9.56 -6.97 -22.78
CA VAL A 56 -9.57 -5.92 -21.76
C VAL A 56 -8.86 -6.57 -20.60
N THR A 57 -7.58 -6.26 -20.43
CA THR A 57 -6.75 -6.85 -19.39
C THR A 57 -7.45 -6.60 -18.06
N THR A 58 -8.05 -7.65 -17.50
CA THR A 58 -8.65 -7.57 -16.18
C THR A 58 -7.57 -7.05 -15.23
N PRO A 59 -7.80 -5.96 -14.48
CA PRO A 59 -6.77 -5.39 -13.63
C PRO A 59 -6.22 -6.44 -12.67
N THR A 60 -4.90 -6.49 -12.57
CA THR A 60 -4.16 -7.40 -11.70
C THR A 60 -4.12 -6.88 -10.27
N ALA A 61 -3.69 -7.71 -9.33
CA ALA A 61 -3.44 -7.26 -7.96
C ALA A 61 -2.38 -6.14 -7.91
N GLU A 62 -1.40 -6.15 -8.82
CA GLU A 62 -0.37 -5.13 -8.93
C GLU A 62 -0.95 -3.81 -9.45
N ASP A 63 -1.86 -3.85 -10.42
CA ASP A 63 -2.53 -2.64 -10.91
C ASP A 63 -3.30 -1.93 -9.78
N PHE A 64 -4.02 -2.71 -8.96
CA PHE A 64 -4.73 -2.16 -7.80
C PHE A 64 -3.79 -1.69 -6.68
N LEU A 65 -2.63 -2.35 -6.49
CA LEU A 65 -1.63 -1.86 -5.55
C LEU A 65 -1.11 -0.48 -5.99
N ASN A 66 -0.74 -0.34 -7.26
CA ASN A 66 -0.22 0.91 -7.82
C ASN A 66 -1.29 2.02 -7.77
N GLN A 67 -2.54 1.69 -8.10
CA GLN A 67 -3.67 2.60 -7.95
C GLN A 67 -3.80 3.10 -6.51
N GLY A 68 -3.72 2.21 -5.51
CA GLY A 68 -3.80 2.59 -4.11
C GLY A 68 -2.64 3.49 -3.67
N ILE A 69 -1.43 3.23 -4.16
CA ILE A 69 -0.24 4.06 -3.89
C ILE A 69 -0.44 5.48 -4.42
N ASP A 70 -1.01 5.62 -5.61
CA ASP A 70 -1.29 6.93 -6.19
C ASP A 70 -2.41 7.67 -5.46
N GLN A 71 -3.50 6.98 -5.12
CA GLN A 71 -4.62 7.58 -4.40
C GLN A 71 -4.24 8.05 -3.00
N LYS A 72 -3.32 7.35 -2.31
CA LYS A 72 -2.86 7.71 -0.95
C LYS A 72 -2.38 9.16 -0.82
N LYS A 73 -1.97 9.81 -1.92
CA LYS A 73 -1.52 11.21 -1.97
C LYS A 73 -2.62 12.24 -1.66
N GLY A 74 -3.90 11.86 -1.71
CA GLY A 74 -5.02 12.78 -1.42
C GLY A 74 -6.38 12.13 -1.19
N ASP A 75 -6.52 10.84 -1.51
CA ASP A 75 -7.73 10.03 -1.31
C ASP A 75 -7.38 8.74 -0.57
N LEU A 76 -7.37 8.83 0.76
CA LEU A 76 -7.06 7.69 1.64
C LEU A 76 -8.14 6.60 1.58
N GLN A 77 -9.41 6.96 1.37
CA GLN A 77 -10.50 5.99 1.27
C GLN A 77 -10.41 5.19 -0.04
N GLY A 78 -10.18 5.88 -1.16
CA GLY A 78 -9.90 5.25 -2.44
C GLY A 78 -8.69 4.32 -2.36
N ALA A 79 -7.60 4.77 -1.73
CA ALA A 79 -6.42 3.95 -1.54
C ALA A 79 -6.73 2.64 -0.79
N ILE A 80 -7.48 2.71 0.31
CA ILE A 80 -7.92 1.53 1.06
C ILE A 80 -8.75 0.58 0.20
N ALA A 81 -9.66 1.12 -0.62
CA ALA A 81 -10.48 0.32 -1.53
C ALA A 81 -9.61 -0.41 -2.57
N ALA A 82 -8.66 0.29 -3.19
CA ALA A 82 -7.74 -0.29 -4.17
C ALA A 82 -6.85 -1.38 -3.53
N TYR A 83 -6.24 -1.13 -2.37
CA TYR A 83 -5.48 -2.16 -1.67
C TYR A 83 -6.33 -3.36 -1.26
N THR A 84 -7.59 -3.14 -0.89
CA THR A 84 -8.52 -4.23 -0.57
C THR A 84 -8.77 -5.12 -1.78
N GLU A 85 -8.89 -4.54 -2.96
CA GLU A 85 -9.05 -5.29 -4.20
C GLU A 85 -7.76 -6.02 -4.60
N ALA A 86 -6.59 -5.39 -4.42
CA ALA A 86 -5.30 -6.06 -4.58
C ALA A 86 -5.16 -7.29 -3.67
N ILE A 87 -5.59 -7.17 -2.41
CA ILE A 87 -5.62 -8.28 -1.44
C ILE A 87 -6.63 -9.35 -1.84
N ARG A 88 -7.81 -8.96 -2.36
CA ARG A 88 -8.82 -9.90 -2.84
C ARG A 88 -8.29 -10.77 -3.97
N LEU A 89 -7.55 -10.16 -4.92
CA LEU A 89 -6.92 -10.85 -6.04
C LEU A 89 -5.68 -11.65 -5.63
N ASN A 90 -4.91 -11.17 -4.67
CA ASN A 90 -3.76 -11.86 -4.10
C ASN A 90 -3.75 -11.78 -2.56
N PRO A 91 -4.34 -12.78 -1.86
CA PRO A 91 -4.41 -12.78 -0.39
C PRO A 91 -3.05 -12.89 0.32
N LYS A 92 -1.96 -13.19 -0.42
CA LYS A 92 -0.59 -13.22 0.08
C LYS A 92 0.21 -11.98 -0.33
N TYR A 93 -0.45 -10.88 -0.69
CA TYR A 93 0.24 -9.65 -1.08
C TYR A 93 0.61 -8.80 0.14
N ALA A 94 1.73 -9.13 0.80
CA ALA A 94 2.19 -8.47 2.02
C ALA A 94 2.23 -6.93 1.89
N LEU A 95 2.74 -6.43 0.75
CA LEU A 95 2.86 -5.00 0.47
C LEU A 95 1.49 -4.28 0.41
N ALA A 96 0.44 -4.94 -0.08
CA ALA A 96 -0.89 -4.37 -0.11
C ALA A 96 -1.49 -4.24 1.30
N TYR A 97 -1.28 -5.25 2.16
CA TYR A 97 -1.65 -5.14 3.58
C TYR A 97 -0.89 -4.02 4.27
N SER A 98 0.43 -3.96 4.14
CA SER A 98 1.25 -2.93 4.79
C SER A 98 0.80 -1.52 4.38
N ASN A 99 0.62 -1.27 3.08
CA ASN A 99 0.17 0.04 2.59
C ASN A 99 -1.26 0.39 3.01
N ARG A 100 -2.18 -0.59 3.04
CA ARG A 100 -3.53 -0.39 3.57
C ARG A 100 -3.51 -0.05 5.06
N GLY A 101 -2.63 -0.71 5.82
CA GLY A 101 -2.39 -0.40 7.22
C GLY A 101 -1.96 1.06 7.42
N VAL A 102 -0.99 1.54 6.63
CA VAL A 102 -0.57 2.95 6.67
C VAL A 102 -1.71 3.91 6.35
N ALA A 103 -2.52 3.63 5.32
CA ALA A 103 -3.67 4.47 4.99
C ALA A 103 -4.71 4.50 6.12
N ARG A 104 -4.94 3.36 6.80
CA ARG A 104 -5.82 3.27 7.97
C ARG A 104 -5.30 4.08 9.17
N VAL A 105 -3.99 4.08 9.43
CA VAL A 105 -3.39 4.95 10.47
C VAL A 105 -3.70 6.42 10.20
N LEU A 106 -3.55 6.86 8.95
CA LEU A 106 -3.84 8.25 8.56
C LEU A 106 -5.32 8.62 8.75
N LEU A 107 -6.23 7.65 8.63
CA LEU A 107 -7.65 7.80 8.92
C LEU A 107 -8.03 7.50 10.38
N GLN A 108 -7.06 7.35 11.29
CA GLN A 108 -7.26 7.02 12.71
C GLN A 108 -7.90 5.64 12.98
N ASP A 109 -7.96 4.75 11.97
CA ASP A 109 -8.33 3.34 12.16
C ASP A 109 -7.12 2.53 12.61
N HIS A 110 -6.70 2.77 13.86
CA HIS A 110 -5.52 2.13 14.43
C HIS A 110 -5.69 0.62 14.59
N LYS A 111 -6.90 0.13 14.89
CA LYS A 111 -7.15 -1.32 15.04
C LYS A 111 -7.01 -2.05 13.70
N GLY A 112 -7.67 -1.55 12.65
CA GLY A 112 -7.55 -2.11 11.31
C GLY A 112 -6.13 -2.03 10.76
N ALA A 113 -5.38 -0.98 11.12
CA ALA A 113 -3.96 -0.87 10.78
C ALA A 113 -3.09 -1.96 11.44
N ILE A 114 -3.31 -2.26 12.72
CA ILE A 114 -2.61 -3.36 13.42
C ILE A 114 -2.91 -4.71 12.76
N GLU A 115 -4.17 -4.97 12.42
CA GLU A 115 -4.58 -6.22 11.75
C GLU A 115 -3.87 -6.40 10.41
N ASP A 116 -3.82 -5.34 9.60
CA ASP A 116 -3.13 -5.34 8.32
C ASP A 116 -1.62 -5.55 8.49
N CYS A 117 -0.98 -4.85 9.44
CA CYS A 117 0.44 -5.05 9.72
C CYS A 117 0.74 -6.48 10.21
N ASN A 118 -0.12 -7.05 11.06
CA ASN A 118 0.02 -8.43 11.52
C ASN A 118 -0.05 -9.42 10.36
N GLN A 119 -0.95 -9.19 9.40
CA GLN A 119 -1.09 -10.03 8.23
C GLN A 119 0.09 -9.86 7.26
N ALA A 120 0.53 -8.63 7.00
CA ALA A 120 1.74 -8.36 6.23
C ALA A 120 2.96 -9.09 6.82
N LEU A 121 3.19 -9.00 8.13
CA LEU A 121 4.32 -9.65 8.81
C LEU A 121 4.20 -11.17 8.91
N ARG A 122 2.99 -11.72 8.89
CA ARG A 122 2.78 -13.18 8.78
C ARG A 122 3.19 -13.70 7.40
N ILE A 123 3.02 -12.89 6.36
CA ILE A 123 3.40 -13.23 4.98
C ILE A 123 4.90 -12.96 4.74
N ASN A 124 5.38 -11.80 5.17
CA ASN A 124 6.79 -11.39 5.07
C ASN A 124 7.29 -10.94 6.45
N PRO A 125 7.91 -11.85 7.24
CA PRO A 125 8.36 -11.53 8.59
C PRO A 125 9.63 -10.66 8.65
N ASN A 126 10.30 -10.41 7.52
CA ASN A 126 11.55 -9.64 7.45
C ASN A 126 11.29 -8.25 6.82
N ASP A 127 10.25 -7.56 7.29
CA ASP A 127 9.83 -6.25 6.79
C ASP A 127 9.94 -5.20 7.90
N ALA A 128 11.07 -4.50 7.92
CA ALA A 128 11.37 -3.46 8.90
C ALA A 128 10.37 -2.29 8.83
N ASP A 129 9.92 -1.90 7.64
CA ASP A 129 8.96 -0.80 7.47
C ASP A 129 7.62 -1.17 8.09
N THR A 130 7.15 -2.40 7.89
CA THR A 130 5.90 -2.88 8.49
C THR A 130 6.01 -3.00 10.02
N TYR A 131 7.14 -3.44 10.57
CA TYR A 131 7.37 -3.38 12.01
C TYR A 131 7.34 -1.93 12.53
N SER A 132 8.02 -1.01 11.84
CA SER A 132 8.05 0.40 12.21
C SER A 132 6.64 1.01 12.23
N ASN A 133 5.86 0.78 11.17
CA ASN A 133 4.47 1.23 11.07
C ASN A 133 3.62 0.65 12.21
N ARG A 134 3.70 -0.65 12.47
CA ARG A 134 2.96 -1.29 13.59
C ARG A 134 3.39 -0.73 14.94
N GLY A 135 4.68 -0.48 15.13
CA GLY A 135 5.22 0.13 16.34
C GLY A 135 4.67 1.53 16.60
N VAL A 136 4.59 2.36 15.56
CA VAL A 136 3.99 3.69 15.63
C VAL A 136 2.50 3.59 16.00
N THR A 137 1.75 2.73 15.33
CA THR A 137 0.32 2.53 15.62
C THR A 137 0.08 2.02 17.04
N ARG A 138 0.91 1.10 17.53
CA ARG A 138 0.84 0.61 18.92
C ARG A 138 1.11 1.73 19.92
N ALA A 139 2.10 2.57 19.67
CA ALA A 139 2.40 3.72 20.52
C ALA A 139 1.22 4.73 20.55
N GLN A 140 0.55 4.97 19.42
CA GLN A 140 -0.67 5.80 19.37
C GLN A 140 -1.82 5.22 20.20
N LEU A 141 -1.89 3.89 20.31
CA LEU A 141 -2.82 3.16 21.18
C LEU A 141 -2.32 2.99 22.63
N ARG A 142 -1.18 3.61 22.98
CA ARG A 142 -0.50 3.48 24.28
C ARG A 142 -0.05 2.06 24.63
N ASP A 143 0.04 1.16 23.64
CA ASP A 143 0.72 -0.13 23.76
C ASP A 143 2.23 0.06 23.57
N TYR A 144 2.86 0.75 24.52
CA TYR A 144 4.28 1.06 24.45
C TYR A 144 5.17 -0.19 24.53
N LYS A 145 4.73 -1.23 25.26
CA LYS A 145 5.45 -2.52 25.34
C LYS A 145 5.46 -3.22 23.98
N GLY A 146 4.33 -3.26 23.28
CA GLY A 146 4.26 -3.80 21.93
C GLY A 146 5.03 -2.96 20.92
N ALA A 147 4.99 -1.63 21.04
CA ALA A 147 5.77 -0.73 20.21
C ALA A 147 7.28 -0.96 20.34
N ILE A 148 7.80 -1.07 21.58
CA ILE A 148 9.22 -1.37 21.83
C ILE A 148 9.63 -2.70 21.19
N LYS A 149 8.79 -3.74 21.27
CA LYS A 149 9.07 -5.03 20.62
C LYS A 149 9.21 -4.88 19.11
N ASP A 150 8.35 -4.10 18.48
CA ASP A 150 8.42 -3.85 17.04
C ASP A 150 9.66 -3.04 16.67
N TYR A 151 9.98 -1.97 17.40
CA TYR A 151 11.19 -1.19 17.14
C TYR A 151 12.47 -2.00 17.38
N ASN A 152 12.47 -2.96 18.30
CA ASN A 152 13.57 -3.91 18.46
C ASN A 152 13.76 -4.76 17.19
N GLN A 153 12.67 -5.20 16.54
CA GLN A 153 12.76 -5.93 15.28
C GLN A 153 13.31 -5.04 14.15
N VAL A 154 12.87 -3.78 14.07
CA VAL A 154 13.45 -2.81 13.13
C VAL A 154 14.96 -2.69 13.34
N LEU A 155 15.39 -2.47 14.57
CA LEU A 155 16.81 -2.28 14.90
C LEU A 155 17.66 -3.55 14.78
N GLN A 156 17.04 -4.73 14.81
CA GLN A 156 17.72 -5.98 14.48
C GLN A 156 18.02 -6.09 12.98
N MET A 157 17.13 -5.58 12.12
CA MET A 157 17.27 -5.60 10.66
C MET A 157 18.08 -4.40 10.13
N ALA A 158 17.88 -3.24 10.74
CA ALA A 158 18.50 -1.96 10.40
C ALA A 158 19.08 -1.30 11.67
N PRO A 159 20.29 -1.70 12.10
CA PRO A 159 20.89 -1.21 13.36
C PRO A 159 21.19 0.28 13.41
N ASN A 160 21.17 0.96 12.25
CA ASN A 160 21.42 2.39 12.08
C ASN A 160 20.14 3.19 11.79
N ASP A 161 18.97 2.66 12.15
CA ASP A 161 17.69 3.36 12.00
C ASP A 161 17.47 4.37 13.13
N GLY A 162 17.82 5.64 12.86
CA GLY A 162 17.65 6.75 13.80
C GLY A 162 16.21 6.95 14.27
N PRO A 163 15.20 6.97 13.37
CA PRO A 163 13.79 7.03 13.73
C PRO A 163 13.35 5.92 14.69
N ALA A 164 13.79 4.68 14.50
CA ALA A 164 13.44 3.55 15.36
C ALA A 164 14.02 3.71 16.77
N TYR A 165 15.28 4.17 16.90
CA TYR A 165 15.82 4.55 18.22
C TYR A 165 15.00 5.66 18.86
N TYR A 166 14.73 6.75 18.14
CA TYR A 166 13.94 7.86 18.67
C TYR A 166 12.56 7.42 19.16
N ASN A 167 11.83 6.65 18.35
CA ASN A 167 10.49 6.18 18.69
C ASN A 167 10.49 5.14 19.83
N ARG A 168 11.51 4.27 19.89
CA ARG A 168 11.70 3.36 21.03
C ARG A 168 12.02 4.12 22.32
N GLY A 169 12.83 5.18 22.22
CA GLY A 169 13.11 6.08 23.33
C GLY A 169 11.85 6.75 23.86
N ASN A 170 10.99 7.27 22.98
CA ASN A 170 9.69 7.83 23.38
C ASN A 170 8.85 6.79 24.13
N ALA A 171 8.70 5.59 23.56
CA ALA A 171 7.91 4.52 24.18
C ALA A 171 8.49 4.05 25.54
N ARG A 172 9.82 4.05 25.72
CA ARG A 172 10.48 3.76 26.99
C ARG A 172 10.21 4.85 28.04
N GLY A 173 10.30 6.11 27.65
CA GLY A 173 9.99 7.26 28.52
C GLY A 173 8.56 7.21 29.05
N GLU A 174 7.59 6.89 28.18
CA GLU A 174 6.18 6.71 28.57
C GLU A 174 5.95 5.55 29.56
N LEU A 175 6.87 4.58 29.61
CA LEU A 175 6.86 3.49 30.58
C LEU A 175 7.69 3.78 31.84
N GLY A 176 8.29 4.97 31.95
CA GLY A 176 9.17 5.36 33.06
C GLY A 176 10.61 4.84 32.95
N ASP A 177 10.98 4.17 31.85
CA ASP A 177 12.36 3.77 31.57
C ASP A 177 13.15 4.94 30.99
N HIS A 178 13.31 5.99 31.80
CA HIS A 178 13.99 7.23 31.36
C HIS A 178 15.46 6.99 31.03
N LYS A 179 16.13 6.04 31.70
CA LYS A 179 17.52 5.67 31.40
C LYS A 179 17.63 5.04 30.00
N GLY A 180 16.80 4.03 29.71
CA GLY A 180 16.77 3.40 28.39
C GLY A 180 16.34 4.38 27.30
N ALA A 181 15.44 5.32 27.60
CA ALA A 181 15.06 6.39 26.69
C ALA A 181 16.24 7.29 26.32
N ILE A 182 17.03 7.73 27.31
CA ILE A 182 18.24 8.55 27.09
C ILE A 182 19.26 7.81 26.21
N GLU A 183 19.48 6.51 26.44
CA GLU A 183 20.38 5.69 25.63
C GLU A 183 19.93 5.66 24.16
N ASP A 184 18.63 5.47 23.92
CA ASP A 184 18.05 5.48 22.58
C ASP A 184 18.12 6.87 21.92
N TYR A 185 17.81 7.95 22.63
CA TYR A 185 17.95 9.31 22.09
C TYR A 185 19.41 9.63 21.76
N ASN A 186 20.38 9.15 22.55
CA ASN A 186 21.79 9.29 22.23
C ASN A 186 22.17 8.57 20.94
N GLN A 187 21.62 7.38 20.67
CA GLN A 187 21.83 6.70 19.39
C GLN A 187 21.20 7.48 18.24
N ALA A 188 19.95 7.92 18.41
CA ALA A 188 19.25 8.72 17.40
C ALA A 188 20.02 10.01 17.05
N LEU A 189 20.57 10.70 18.06
CA LEU A 189 21.38 11.91 17.89
C LEU A 189 22.77 11.63 17.31
N ARG A 190 23.37 10.45 17.53
CA ARG A 190 24.59 10.07 16.83
C ARG A 190 24.35 9.88 15.33
N LEU A 191 23.20 9.32 14.96
CA LEU A 191 22.83 9.08 13.57
C LEU A 191 22.31 10.35 12.88
N ASN A 192 21.63 11.23 13.62
CA ASN A 192 21.17 12.54 13.16
C ASN A 192 21.41 13.61 14.26
N PRO A 193 22.60 14.25 14.26
CA PRO A 193 22.98 15.24 15.28
C PRO A 193 22.11 16.49 15.32
N ASN A 194 21.31 16.75 14.30
CA ASN A 194 20.48 17.95 14.17
C ASN A 194 19.00 17.68 14.45
N ASN A 195 18.64 16.59 15.14
CA ASN A 195 17.25 16.29 15.49
C ASN A 195 16.83 17.04 16.78
N PRO A 196 16.09 18.16 16.69
CA PRO A 196 15.70 18.95 17.87
C PRO A 196 14.76 18.18 18.81
N LEU A 197 13.90 17.32 18.27
CA LEU A 197 12.95 16.53 19.06
C LEU A 197 13.69 15.53 19.95
N ALA A 198 14.74 14.90 19.43
CA ALA A 198 15.56 13.97 20.20
C ALA A 198 16.33 14.66 21.34
N TYR A 199 16.85 15.89 21.13
CA TYR A 199 17.44 16.67 22.23
C TYR A 199 16.41 17.02 23.30
N ASN A 200 15.24 17.53 22.89
CA ASN A 200 14.18 17.92 23.80
C ASN A 200 13.73 16.74 24.67
N ASN A 201 13.42 15.60 24.05
CA ASN A 201 12.92 14.43 24.78
C ASN A 201 14.00 13.80 25.66
N ARG A 202 15.28 13.87 25.26
CA ARG A 202 16.41 13.49 26.11
C ARG A 202 16.53 14.40 27.33
N GLY A 203 16.35 15.71 27.17
CA GLY A 203 16.34 16.68 28.26
C GLY A 203 15.23 16.40 29.28
N ILE A 204 14.01 16.15 28.79
CA ILE A 204 12.87 15.74 29.61
C ILE A 204 13.19 14.46 30.40
N ALA A 205 13.66 13.41 29.71
CA ALA A 205 14.01 12.15 30.36
C ALA A 205 15.12 12.31 31.41
N ARG A 206 16.11 13.19 31.18
CA ARG A 206 17.16 13.52 32.18
C ARG A 206 16.58 14.22 33.41
N ALA A 207 15.67 15.17 33.21
CA ALA A 207 14.99 15.87 34.29
C ALA A 207 14.13 14.91 35.15
N GLU A 208 13.39 14.02 34.49
CA GLU A 208 12.57 12.99 35.16
C GLU A 208 13.40 11.96 35.93
N LEU A 209 14.60 11.65 35.45
CA LEU A 209 15.55 10.77 36.14
C LEU A 209 16.20 11.45 37.38
N GLY A 210 15.95 12.74 37.61
CA GLY A 210 16.59 13.52 38.67
C GLY A 210 18.04 13.91 38.36
N ASP A 211 18.50 13.73 37.12
CA ASP A 211 19.85 14.08 36.67
C ASP A 211 19.87 15.52 36.13
N ILE A 212 19.76 16.49 37.05
CA ILE A 212 19.74 17.92 36.75
C ILE A 212 21.12 18.41 36.22
N LYS A 213 22.16 17.57 36.18
CA LYS A 213 23.49 17.95 35.69
C LYS A 213 23.69 17.73 34.19
N GLY A 214 22.88 16.88 33.55
CA GLY A 214 23.00 16.58 32.11
C GLY A 214 22.08 17.39 31.19
N ALA A 215 21.10 18.12 31.70
CA ALA A 215 20.03 18.71 30.87
C ALA A 215 20.50 19.79 29.86
N ASN A 216 21.71 20.35 30.02
CA ASN A 216 22.21 21.48 29.24
C ASN A 216 23.26 21.14 28.16
N ASN A 217 23.59 19.86 27.93
CA ASN A 217 24.60 19.42 26.95
C ASN A 217 24.07 18.39 25.93
#